data_AF-A0A1H0SRE3-F1
#
_entry.id   AF-A0A1H0SRE3-F1
#
_cell.length_a   1.000
_cell.length_b   1.000
_cell.length_c   1.000
_cell.angle_alpha   90.00
_cell.angle_beta   90.00
_cell.angle_gamma   90.00
#
_symmetry.space_group_name_H-M   'P 1'
#
loop_
_entity.id
_entity.type
_entity.pdbx_description
1 polymer ?
#
loop_
_entity_poly.entity_id
_entity_poly.type
_entity_poly.pdbx_seq_one_letter_code
_entity_poly.pdbx_strand_id
1 'polypeptide(L)'
;MKSGLWKGIICFFLLPLSAAYGAYHHGGDTDSDIVLQVYPEIEGTKLDSCALCHSGGQYQKKPGVFVELGSCQWCHYSYGYDESGDIDDTLNGYGVDYKNGGKNFAALTSIENLDSDSDGYTNSAEINAFRFPGDSDDDPTKVPAPYVIISRDELEAYFPYHEQTMLMNTHKSGDFYTTYGGVPVADLLDAVKIRETATGITVFAPDGWAQYHPLYEDSDPLMYHVYGQYPQVEFYYNEQADVGITDEGWCDYSAPGLENLVGGEPIHVENGLQMMLAYVRAGSYLDTGELTEANKLDGEGPFRLVPPQKNPGPPDQRLSADDQEVIWPFGEDMDHNAGFSTRSATIIRVEPLPKGTTDIDILEAGWNYVDDSKILIYGALDPLKTILGKLTTAEQIILESDIGCFHGRSDKKNLLQKIKTISKSLEKGHEQAAAHQLESLLWKIDGCVTASKPDANDWISDCDTQSEIYWLIHEARILRGDF
;
A
#
# COMPACT_ATOMS: atom_id res chain seq x y z
N MET A 1 15.67 -34.07 -13.86
CA MET A 1 15.84 -33.83 -15.32
C MET A 1 15.43 -32.40 -15.59
N LYS A 2 16.41 -31.58 -16.01
CA LYS A 2 16.32 -30.22 -16.57
C LYS A 2 15.49 -29.17 -15.79
N SER A 3 16.20 -28.43 -14.93
CA SER A 3 15.88 -27.06 -14.50
C SER A 3 15.89 -26.12 -15.71
N GLY A 4 14.72 -25.58 -16.07
CA GLY A 4 14.54 -24.59 -17.13
C GLY A 4 14.91 -23.20 -16.64
N LEU A 5 15.83 -22.58 -17.35
CA LEU A 5 16.40 -21.26 -17.11
C LEU A 5 15.37 -20.19 -17.50
N TRP A 6 14.96 -19.35 -16.55
CA TRP A 6 14.03 -18.25 -16.74
C TRP A 6 14.72 -17.13 -17.54
N LYS A 7 14.19 -16.79 -18.71
CA LYS A 7 14.55 -15.60 -19.49
C LYS A 7 13.25 -14.99 -20.02
N GLY A 8 12.56 -14.25 -19.15
CA GLY A 8 11.48 -13.34 -19.56
C GLY A 8 12.09 -12.02 -20.01
N ILE A 9 11.77 -11.59 -21.23
CA ILE A 9 12.06 -10.26 -21.74
C ILE A 9 11.03 -9.33 -21.09
N ILE A 10 11.48 -8.41 -20.24
CA ILE A 10 10.65 -7.33 -19.69
C ILE A 10 10.70 -6.18 -20.69
N CYS A 11 9.56 -5.86 -21.30
CA CYS A 11 9.39 -4.67 -22.11
C CYS A 11 9.12 -3.47 -21.19
N PHE A 12 10.07 -2.53 -21.13
CA PHE A 12 9.82 -1.20 -20.58
C PHE A 12 9.02 -0.40 -21.60
N PHE A 13 7.75 -0.13 -21.30
CA PHE A 13 6.99 0.92 -21.96
C PHE A 13 7.10 2.20 -21.14
N LEU A 14 7.67 3.25 -21.74
CA LEU A 14 7.50 4.62 -21.28
C LEU A 14 6.02 4.99 -21.50
N LEU A 15 5.26 5.09 -20.41
CA LEU A 15 3.87 5.50 -20.43
C LEU A 15 3.77 7.04 -20.55
N PRO A 16 2.82 7.56 -21.34
CA PRO A 16 2.45 8.97 -21.26
C PRO A 16 1.75 9.23 -19.92
N LEU A 17 2.16 10.30 -19.22
CA LEU A 17 1.48 10.86 -18.04
C LEU A 17 0.01 11.14 -18.39
N SER A 18 -0.89 10.25 -17.98
CA SER A 18 -2.31 10.59 -17.83
C SER A 18 -2.46 11.42 -16.56
N ALA A 19 -3.12 12.57 -16.67
CA ALA A 19 -3.48 13.38 -15.51
C ALA A 19 -4.41 12.54 -14.61
N ALA A 20 -3.85 12.00 -13.53
CA ALA A 20 -4.59 11.32 -12.49
C ALA A 20 -5.16 12.37 -11.56
N TYR A 21 -6.49 12.40 -11.40
CA TYR A 21 -7.08 13.11 -10.27
C TYR A 21 -6.90 12.22 -9.05
N GLY A 22 -5.91 12.52 -8.22
CA GLY A 22 -5.79 11.87 -6.91
C GLY A 22 -7.04 12.12 -6.07
N ALA A 23 -7.24 11.32 -5.01
CA ALA A 23 -8.23 11.57 -3.96
C ALA A 23 -8.00 12.90 -3.19
N TYR A 24 -7.11 13.76 -3.69
CA TYR A 24 -6.58 14.94 -3.03
C TYR A 24 -7.44 16.20 -3.22
N HIS A 25 -8.50 16.15 -4.04
CA HIS A 25 -9.45 17.26 -4.22
C HIS A 25 -10.79 17.00 -3.48
N HIS A 26 -10.75 16.33 -2.34
CA HIS A 26 -11.95 16.11 -1.52
C HIS A 26 -12.20 17.31 -0.58
N GLY A 27 -13.45 17.78 -0.50
CA GLY A 27 -13.88 18.83 0.43
C GLY A 27 -13.70 20.30 -0.03
N GLY A 28 -13.20 20.54 -1.25
CA GLY A 28 -12.94 21.92 -1.71
C GLY A 28 -11.67 22.54 -1.10
N ASP A 29 -10.73 21.70 -0.67
CA ASP A 29 -9.41 22.12 -0.23
C ASP A 29 -8.66 22.89 -1.34
N THR A 30 -8.01 23.98 -0.95
CA THR A 30 -7.16 24.81 -1.82
C THR A 30 -5.69 24.80 -1.39
N ASP A 31 -5.37 24.17 -0.26
CA ASP A 31 -4.00 24.11 0.26
C ASP A 31 -3.12 23.31 -0.71
N SER A 32 -3.66 22.23 -1.29
CA SER A 32 -3.06 21.47 -2.41
C SER A 32 -2.57 22.38 -3.52
N ASP A 33 -3.44 23.26 -4.02
CA ASP A 33 -3.16 24.15 -5.15
C ASP A 33 -2.09 25.18 -4.79
N ILE A 34 -2.03 25.62 -3.53
CA ILE A 34 -1.01 26.56 -3.04
C ILE A 34 0.35 25.86 -2.96
N VAL A 35 0.38 24.64 -2.41
CA VAL A 35 1.60 23.85 -2.29
C VAL A 35 2.17 23.53 -3.68
N LEU A 36 1.36 23.04 -4.62
CA LEU A 36 1.81 22.71 -5.99
C LEU A 36 2.27 23.94 -6.78
N GLN A 37 1.82 25.14 -6.42
CA GLN A 37 2.34 26.37 -7.00
C GLN A 37 3.73 26.76 -6.46
N VAL A 38 4.06 26.39 -5.21
CA VAL A 38 5.39 26.62 -4.62
C VAL A 38 6.37 25.51 -4.97
N TYR A 39 5.91 24.26 -4.94
CA TYR A 39 6.68 23.04 -5.20
C TYR A 39 6.05 22.24 -6.35
N PRO A 40 6.07 22.75 -7.60
CA PRO A 40 5.45 22.06 -8.73
C PRO A 40 6.03 20.66 -8.98
N GLU A 41 7.25 20.39 -8.54
CA GLU A 41 7.92 19.10 -8.65
C GLU A 41 7.28 17.98 -7.82
N ILE A 42 6.44 18.30 -6.83
CA ILE A 42 5.79 17.28 -5.99
C ILE A 42 4.47 16.78 -6.58
N GLU A 43 3.97 17.37 -7.67
CA GLU A 43 2.73 16.96 -8.33
C GLU A 43 2.78 15.45 -8.66
N GLY A 44 1.76 14.71 -8.21
CA GLY A 44 1.70 13.26 -8.41
C GLY A 44 2.70 12.44 -7.60
N THR A 45 3.40 13.04 -6.64
CA THR A 45 4.29 12.33 -5.69
C THR A 45 3.64 12.16 -4.33
N LYS A 46 4.17 11.32 -3.43
CA LYS A 46 3.54 11.09 -2.10
C LYS A 46 3.27 12.36 -1.28
N LEU A 47 4.00 13.46 -1.53
CA LEU A 47 3.79 14.75 -0.88
C LEU A 47 2.57 15.52 -1.41
N ASP A 48 2.04 15.15 -2.57
CA ASP A 48 0.77 15.65 -3.12
C ASP A 48 -0.43 14.90 -2.49
N SER A 49 -0.43 14.82 -1.16
CA SER A 49 -1.43 14.10 -0.38
C SER A 49 -1.71 14.80 0.96
N CYS A 50 -2.86 14.50 1.58
CA CYS A 50 -3.21 15.08 2.88
C CYS A 50 -2.15 14.77 3.95
N ALA A 51 -1.39 13.68 3.78
CA ALA A 51 -0.31 13.31 4.70
C ALA A 51 0.81 14.36 4.80
N LEU A 52 0.93 15.27 3.82
CA LEU A 52 1.88 16.38 3.90
C LEU A 52 1.63 17.28 5.11
N CYS A 53 0.36 17.62 5.38
CA CYS A 53 -0.03 18.49 6.49
C CYS A 53 -0.73 17.74 7.64
N HIS A 54 -1.20 16.52 7.40
CA HIS A 54 -2.01 15.76 8.34
C HIS A 54 -1.32 14.47 8.75
N SER A 55 -1.45 14.10 10.03
CA SER A 55 -0.99 12.83 10.56
C SER A 55 -2.15 11.84 10.71
N GLY A 56 -1.79 10.56 10.73
CA GLY A 56 -2.66 9.55 11.33
C GLY A 56 -2.80 9.76 12.82
N GLY A 57 -3.66 8.96 13.45
CA GLY A 57 -3.85 9.00 14.88
C GLY A 57 -4.31 7.68 15.42
N GLN A 58 -4.55 7.62 16.72
CA GLN A 58 -5.05 6.42 17.36
C GLN A 58 -6.19 6.76 18.31
N TYR A 59 -7.16 5.86 18.38
CA TYR A 59 -8.21 5.93 19.39
C TYR A 59 -8.22 4.66 20.23
N GLN A 60 -8.57 4.83 21.50
CA GLN A 60 -8.78 3.70 22.38
C GLN A 60 -10.18 3.13 22.13
N LYS A 61 -10.25 1.97 21.46
CA LYS A 61 -11.52 1.29 21.20
C LYS A 61 -12.11 0.70 22.49
N LYS A 62 -11.25 0.12 23.35
CA LYS A 62 -11.57 -0.40 24.69
C LYS A 62 -10.33 -0.28 25.60
N PRO A 63 -10.45 -0.35 26.94
CA PRO A 63 -9.32 -0.12 27.85
C PRO A 63 -8.09 -0.97 27.47
N GLY A 64 -7.00 -0.29 27.11
CA GLY A 64 -5.73 -0.92 26.72
C GLY A 64 -5.64 -1.40 25.26
N VAL A 65 -6.67 -1.24 24.44
CA VAL A 65 -6.65 -1.58 23.00
C VAL A 65 -6.82 -0.33 22.17
N PHE A 66 -5.80 -0.03 21.39
CA PHE A 66 -5.73 1.13 20.51
C PHE A 66 -5.85 0.67 19.05
N VAL A 67 -6.55 1.46 18.26
CA VAL A 67 -6.63 1.31 16.80
C VAL A 67 -5.93 2.50 16.20
N GLU A 68 -4.93 2.24 15.37
CA GLU A 68 -4.22 3.24 14.58
C GLU A 68 -4.96 3.46 13.26
N LEU A 69 -5.04 4.71 12.83
CA LEU A 69 -5.71 5.16 11.62
C LEU A 69 -4.73 6.01 10.81
N GLY A 70 -4.75 5.86 9.48
CA GLY A 70 -4.02 6.76 8.57
C GLY A 70 -4.59 8.18 8.59
N SER A 71 -3.92 9.14 7.94
CA SER A 71 -4.31 10.56 7.99
C SER A 71 -5.74 10.84 7.54
N CYS A 72 -6.19 10.25 6.43
CA CYS A 72 -7.56 10.41 5.94
C CYS A 72 -8.60 9.81 6.92
N GLN A 73 -8.33 8.60 7.42
CA GLN A 73 -9.22 7.94 8.36
C GLN A 73 -9.29 8.65 9.70
N TRP A 74 -8.14 9.13 10.18
CA TRP A 74 -8.06 9.92 11.39
C TRP A 74 -8.81 11.24 11.24
N CYS A 75 -8.63 11.94 10.12
CA CYS A 75 -9.41 13.14 9.80
C CYS A 75 -10.92 12.86 9.82
N HIS A 76 -11.38 11.82 9.12
CA HIS A 76 -12.81 11.46 9.15
C HIS A 76 -13.31 10.96 10.51
N TYR A 77 -12.43 10.42 11.35
CA TYR A 77 -12.75 9.96 12.68
C TYR A 77 -12.85 11.12 13.69
N SER A 78 -11.90 12.06 13.68
CA SER A 78 -11.79 13.15 14.66
C SER A 78 -12.44 14.45 14.19
N TYR A 79 -12.29 14.83 12.93
CA TYR A 79 -12.87 16.04 12.33
C TYR A 79 -14.30 15.79 11.81
N GLY A 80 -14.57 14.58 11.32
CA GLY A 80 -15.88 14.18 10.82
C GLY A 80 -16.15 14.61 9.37
N TYR A 81 -17.03 13.88 8.68
CA TYR A 81 -17.47 14.23 7.32
C TYR A 81 -18.31 15.51 7.26
N ASP A 82 -18.86 15.94 8.40
CA ASP A 82 -19.66 17.14 8.57
C ASP A 82 -18.87 18.32 9.17
N GLU A 83 -17.54 18.18 9.24
CA GLU A 83 -16.63 19.21 9.76
C GLU A 83 -16.93 19.61 11.21
N SER A 84 -17.53 18.70 11.99
CA SER A 84 -18.00 18.97 13.35
C SER A 84 -16.92 18.92 14.42
N GLY A 85 -15.77 18.30 14.12
CA GLY A 85 -14.63 18.17 15.03
C GLY A 85 -13.59 19.30 14.91
N ASP A 86 -12.42 19.10 15.52
CA ASP A 86 -11.30 20.04 15.44
C ASP A 86 -10.25 19.54 14.44
N ILE A 87 -10.01 20.32 13.39
CA ILE A 87 -9.01 19.98 12.38
C ILE A 87 -7.59 19.96 12.95
N ASP A 88 -7.33 20.68 14.05
CA ASP A 88 -6.00 20.73 14.68
C ASP A 88 -5.58 19.39 15.27
N ASP A 89 -6.53 18.54 15.64
CA ASP A 89 -6.25 17.18 16.10
C ASP A 89 -5.75 16.26 14.98
N THR A 90 -5.80 16.72 13.72
CA THR A 90 -5.38 15.96 12.54
C THR A 90 -4.07 16.44 11.95
N LEU A 91 -3.54 17.59 12.37
CA LEU A 91 -2.35 18.19 11.77
C LEU A 91 -1.06 17.54 12.31
N ASN A 92 -0.10 17.34 11.41
CA ASN A 92 1.28 17.02 11.78
C ASN A 92 2.06 18.31 12.09
N GLY A 93 3.33 18.20 12.48
CA GLY A 93 4.17 19.36 12.82
C GLY A 93 4.24 20.40 11.69
N TYR A 94 4.43 19.95 10.46
CA TYR A 94 4.47 20.79 9.27
C TYR A 94 3.14 21.52 9.01
N GLY A 95 2.03 20.80 9.11
CA GLY A 95 0.69 21.36 8.95
C GLY A 95 0.37 22.41 10.00
N VAL A 96 0.81 22.21 11.25
CA VAL A 96 0.71 23.21 12.33
C VAL A 96 1.51 24.46 11.99
N ASP A 97 2.74 24.33 11.51
CA ASP A 97 3.59 25.46 11.14
C ASP A 97 3.02 26.23 9.93
N TYR A 98 2.56 25.51 8.90
CA TYR A 98 1.88 26.10 7.75
C TYR A 98 0.59 26.84 8.16
N LYS A 99 -0.22 26.25 9.05
CA LYS A 99 -1.40 26.89 9.61
C LYS A 99 -1.06 28.16 10.38
N ASN A 100 -0.06 28.10 11.27
CA ASN A 100 0.37 29.24 12.07
C ASN A 100 0.99 30.36 11.23
N GLY A 101 1.61 30.02 10.09
CA GLY A 101 2.06 30.98 9.07
C GLY A 101 0.93 31.63 8.26
N GLY A 102 -0.31 31.18 8.43
CA GLY A 102 -1.51 31.76 7.84
C GLY A 102 -2.00 31.08 6.56
N LYS A 103 -1.63 29.82 6.31
CA LYS A 103 -2.14 28.97 5.20
C LYS A 103 -2.10 29.66 3.83
N ASN A 104 -0.94 30.18 3.45
CA ASN A 104 -0.77 30.90 2.19
C ASN A 104 0.65 30.75 1.64
N PHE A 105 0.90 31.28 0.45
CA PHE A 105 2.23 31.27 -0.18
C PHE A 105 3.37 31.73 0.73
N ALA A 106 3.17 32.83 1.46
CA ALA A 106 4.20 33.35 2.35
C ALA A 106 4.44 32.44 3.57
N ALA A 107 3.42 31.67 3.99
CA ALA A 107 3.56 30.68 5.05
C ALA A 107 4.57 29.59 4.64
N LEU A 108 4.43 29.00 3.45
CA LEU A 108 5.33 27.95 2.94
C LEU A 108 6.78 28.43 2.92
N THR A 109 7.04 29.61 2.35
CA THR A 109 8.39 30.19 2.34
C THR A 109 8.92 30.49 3.75
N SER A 110 8.06 30.90 4.69
CA SER A 110 8.49 31.23 6.05
C SER A 110 8.90 30.01 6.87
N ILE A 111 8.41 28.82 6.51
CA ILE A 111 8.66 27.58 7.25
C ILE A 111 9.72 26.68 6.58
N GLU A 112 10.25 27.04 5.41
CA GLU A 112 11.25 26.23 4.66
C GLU A 112 12.49 25.83 5.48
N ASN A 113 12.90 26.66 6.43
CA ASN A 113 14.09 26.44 7.27
C ASN A 113 13.75 25.92 8.68
N LEU A 114 12.47 25.68 8.97
CA LEU A 114 12.06 25.00 10.18
C LEU A 114 12.32 23.49 10.04
N ASP A 115 12.47 22.86 11.18
CA ASP A 115 12.52 21.41 11.37
C ASP A 115 11.24 21.07 12.14
N SER A 116 10.16 20.84 11.38
CA SER A 116 8.80 20.85 11.94
C SER A 116 8.48 19.60 12.75
N ASP A 117 9.20 18.49 12.54
CA ASP A 117 9.05 17.24 13.29
C ASP A 117 10.25 16.92 14.21
N SER A 118 11.29 17.76 14.20
CA SER A 118 12.48 17.66 15.05
C SER A 118 13.38 16.45 14.74
N ASP A 119 13.43 16.02 13.48
CA ASP A 119 14.29 14.93 13.00
C ASP A 119 15.72 15.38 12.65
N GLY A 120 15.97 16.70 12.62
CA GLY A 120 17.25 17.32 12.32
C GLY A 120 17.42 17.82 10.88
N TYR A 121 16.40 17.69 10.03
CA TYR A 121 16.35 18.21 8.68
C TYR A 121 15.40 19.41 8.59
N THR A 122 15.62 20.26 7.60
CA THR A 122 14.70 21.38 7.36
C THR A 122 13.60 20.93 6.42
N ASN A 123 12.41 21.50 6.56
CA ASN A 123 11.26 21.22 5.69
C ASN A 123 11.61 21.28 4.20
N SER A 124 12.41 22.26 3.78
CA SER A 124 12.87 22.38 2.39
C SER A 124 13.80 21.23 1.96
N ALA A 125 14.64 20.71 2.85
CA ALA A 125 15.53 19.59 2.55
C ALA A 125 14.72 18.30 2.35
N GLU A 126 13.67 18.11 3.14
CA GLU A 126 12.78 16.97 3.06
C GLU A 126 11.88 17.03 1.82
N ILE A 127 11.23 18.16 1.55
CA ILE A 127 10.41 18.32 0.35
C ILE A 127 11.24 18.06 -0.91
N ASN A 128 12.46 18.60 -0.99
CA ASN A 128 13.39 18.33 -2.10
C ASN A 128 13.83 16.87 -2.19
N ALA A 129 13.75 16.11 -1.09
CA ALA A 129 14.04 14.68 -1.04
C ALA A 129 12.77 13.81 -1.20
N PHE A 130 11.60 14.42 -1.47
CA PHE A 130 10.29 13.76 -1.47
C PHE A 130 10.00 13.04 -0.14
N ARG A 131 10.16 13.77 0.96
CA ARG A 131 10.02 13.33 2.35
C ARG A 131 9.00 14.21 3.07
N PHE A 132 8.23 13.62 3.99
CA PHE A 132 7.17 14.29 4.73
C PHE A 132 7.77 15.12 5.88
N PRO A 133 7.82 16.46 5.77
CA PRO A 133 8.43 17.33 6.79
C PRO A 133 7.71 17.39 8.15
N GLY A 134 6.66 16.60 8.32
CA GLY A 134 5.89 16.47 9.56
C GLY A 134 5.96 15.07 10.15
N ASP A 135 6.80 14.19 9.61
CA ASP A 135 6.94 12.79 10.00
C ASP A 135 8.42 12.40 10.13
N SER A 136 8.90 12.35 11.37
CA SER A 136 10.31 12.06 11.69
C SER A 136 10.77 10.65 11.27
N ASP A 137 9.84 9.76 10.91
CA ASP A 137 10.17 8.44 10.36
C ASP A 137 10.37 8.46 8.83
N ASP A 138 10.11 9.59 8.16
CA ASP A 138 10.26 9.80 6.71
C ASP A 138 11.33 10.84 6.38
N ASP A 139 12.54 10.69 6.90
CA ASP A 139 13.64 11.66 6.69
C ASP A 139 14.46 11.43 5.38
N PRO A 140 15.35 12.38 4.97
CA PRO A 140 16.19 12.26 3.78
C PRO A 140 17.22 11.11 3.79
N THR A 141 17.41 10.44 4.93
CA THR A 141 18.24 9.22 5.02
C THR A 141 17.46 7.95 4.68
N LYS A 142 16.13 8.01 4.64
CA LYS A 142 15.27 6.88 4.27
C LYS A 142 15.22 6.71 2.76
N VAL A 143 14.95 5.48 2.35
CA VAL A 143 14.72 5.12 0.95
C VAL A 143 13.39 4.41 0.79
N PRO A 144 12.75 4.46 -0.39
CA PRO A 144 11.51 3.72 -0.63
C PRO A 144 11.67 2.23 -0.28
N ALA A 145 10.72 1.67 0.47
CA ALA A 145 10.76 0.26 0.85
C ALA A 145 10.72 -0.68 -0.37
N PRO A 146 11.21 -1.93 -0.23
CA PRO A 146 11.05 -2.95 -1.26
C PRO A 146 9.60 -3.08 -1.72
N TYR A 147 9.39 -3.19 -3.03
CA TYR A 147 8.05 -3.31 -3.61
C TYR A 147 8.02 -4.20 -4.85
N VAL A 148 6.81 -4.67 -5.17
CA VAL A 148 6.44 -5.34 -6.40
C VAL A 148 5.06 -4.86 -6.86
N ILE A 149 4.87 -4.80 -8.17
CA ILE A 149 3.57 -4.51 -8.79
C ILE A 149 3.17 -5.77 -9.53
N ILE A 150 1.91 -6.19 -9.38
CA ILE A 150 1.36 -7.40 -10.00
C ILE A 150 0.04 -7.03 -10.68
N SER A 151 -0.12 -7.38 -11.95
CA SER A 151 -1.40 -7.20 -12.65
C SER A 151 -2.37 -8.35 -12.38
N ARG A 152 -3.67 -8.15 -12.63
CA ARG A 152 -4.67 -9.24 -12.58
C ARG A 152 -4.28 -10.40 -13.50
N ASP A 153 -3.81 -10.11 -14.71
CA ASP A 153 -3.36 -11.14 -15.65
C ASP A 153 -2.20 -11.98 -15.07
N GLU A 154 -1.28 -11.35 -14.34
CA GLU A 154 -0.20 -12.06 -13.64
C GLU A 154 -0.74 -12.89 -12.45
N LEU A 155 -1.71 -12.36 -11.70
CA LEU A 155 -2.37 -13.11 -10.63
C LEU A 155 -3.04 -14.37 -11.18
N GLU A 156 -3.84 -14.23 -12.25
CA GLU A 156 -4.52 -15.35 -12.92
C GLU A 156 -3.55 -16.36 -13.53
N ALA A 157 -2.40 -15.89 -14.06
CA ALA A 157 -1.45 -16.76 -14.74
C ALA A 157 -0.57 -17.58 -13.77
N TYR A 158 -0.25 -17.03 -12.59
CA TYR A 158 0.80 -17.58 -11.73
C TYR A 158 0.32 -18.13 -10.40
N PHE A 159 -0.88 -17.76 -9.95
CA PHE A 159 -1.39 -18.16 -8.64
C PHE A 159 -2.55 -19.16 -8.79
N PRO A 160 -2.65 -20.16 -7.90
CA PRO A 160 -3.81 -21.02 -7.83
C PRO A 160 -5.08 -20.20 -7.59
N TYR A 161 -6.11 -20.43 -8.40
CA TYR A 161 -7.43 -19.85 -8.19
C TYR A 161 -8.07 -20.47 -6.94
N HIS A 162 -8.55 -19.61 -6.04
CA HIS A 162 -9.36 -20.00 -4.89
C HIS A 162 -10.74 -19.37 -5.02
N GLU A 163 -11.78 -20.13 -4.68
CA GLU A 163 -13.16 -19.69 -4.70
C GLU A 163 -13.83 -20.09 -3.39
N GLN A 164 -14.57 -19.17 -2.79
CA GLN A 164 -15.27 -19.40 -1.54
C GLN A 164 -16.63 -18.71 -1.52
N THR A 165 -17.66 -19.51 -1.20
CA THR A 165 -19.01 -19.01 -0.89
C THR A 165 -19.12 -18.79 0.61
N MET A 166 -19.58 -17.62 1.03
CA MET A 166 -19.72 -17.28 2.45
C MET A 166 -20.73 -16.17 2.67
N LEU A 167 -21.14 -16.03 3.93
CA LEU A 167 -21.92 -14.89 4.41
C LEU A 167 -21.00 -13.66 4.58
N MET A 168 -21.50 -12.51 4.13
CA MET A 168 -20.92 -11.20 4.36
C MET A 168 -21.86 -10.43 5.29
N ASN A 169 -21.57 -10.42 6.58
CA ASN A 169 -22.32 -9.65 7.58
C ASN A 169 -21.84 -8.19 7.58
N THR A 170 -22.79 -7.27 7.58
CA THR A 170 -22.55 -5.84 7.54
C THR A 170 -23.10 -5.17 8.80
N HIS A 171 -22.48 -4.07 9.22
CA HIS A 171 -22.92 -3.39 10.44
C HIS A 171 -24.11 -2.44 10.23
N LYS A 172 -24.20 -1.80 9.05
CA LYS A 172 -25.17 -0.71 8.75
C LYS A 172 -25.98 -0.95 7.47
N SER A 173 -25.78 -2.07 6.79
CA SER A 173 -26.41 -2.39 5.50
C SER A 173 -27.11 -3.75 5.58
N GLY A 174 -27.67 -4.23 4.47
CA GLY A 174 -28.15 -5.61 4.41
C GLY A 174 -26.98 -6.58 4.31
N ASP A 175 -27.12 -7.73 4.94
CA ASP A 175 -26.23 -8.86 4.82
C ASP A 175 -26.45 -9.55 3.48
N PHE A 176 -25.48 -10.35 3.05
CA PHE A 176 -25.62 -11.12 1.82
C PHE A 176 -24.69 -12.31 1.81
N TYR A 177 -25.16 -13.41 1.25
CA TYR A 177 -24.24 -14.43 0.78
C TYR A 177 -23.67 -14.04 -0.56
N THR A 178 -22.43 -14.45 -0.83
CA THR A 178 -21.85 -14.35 -2.16
C THR A 178 -20.72 -15.34 -2.34
N THR A 179 -20.32 -15.54 -3.59
CA THR A 179 -19.14 -16.31 -3.95
C THR A 179 -18.09 -15.34 -4.48
N TYR A 180 -16.94 -15.27 -3.80
CA TYR A 180 -15.77 -14.56 -4.31
C TYR A 180 -14.77 -15.55 -4.87
N GLY A 181 -13.99 -15.10 -5.84
CA GLY A 181 -12.86 -15.83 -6.37
C GLY A 181 -11.64 -14.95 -6.61
N GLY A 182 -10.46 -15.52 -6.40
CA GLY A 182 -9.20 -14.78 -6.43
C GLY A 182 -8.01 -15.60 -5.94
N VAL A 183 -7.09 -14.92 -5.26
CA VAL A 183 -5.85 -15.53 -4.73
C VAL A 183 -5.86 -15.43 -3.19
N PRO A 184 -5.58 -16.52 -2.46
CA PRO A 184 -5.35 -16.44 -1.02
C PRO A 184 -4.20 -15.49 -0.71
N VAL A 185 -4.39 -14.55 0.21
CA VAL A 185 -3.40 -13.51 0.49
C VAL A 185 -2.12 -14.12 1.08
N ALA A 186 -2.23 -15.22 1.84
CA ALA A 186 -1.09 -16.00 2.31
C ALA A 186 -0.17 -16.46 1.15
N ASP A 187 -0.74 -17.04 0.10
CA ASP A 187 0.01 -17.53 -1.07
C ASP A 187 0.68 -16.37 -1.83
N LEU A 188 -0.01 -15.23 -1.90
CA LEU A 188 0.51 -14.00 -2.48
C LEU A 188 1.74 -13.49 -1.71
N LEU A 189 1.64 -13.40 -0.38
CA LEU A 189 2.73 -12.94 0.49
C LEU A 189 3.93 -13.89 0.48
N ASP A 190 3.70 -15.20 0.44
CA ASP A 190 4.76 -16.21 0.30
C ASP A 190 5.50 -16.06 -1.05
N ALA A 191 4.77 -15.83 -2.14
CA ALA A 191 5.35 -15.67 -3.47
C ALA A 191 6.22 -14.40 -3.59
N VAL A 192 5.81 -13.30 -2.95
CA VAL A 192 6.59 -12.05 -2.92
C VAL A 192 7.69 -12.04 -1.85
N LYS A 193 7.77 -13.11 -1.04
CA LYS A 193 8.78 -13.35 -0.01
C LYS A 193 8.83 -12.25 1.03
N ILE A 194 7.78 -12.15 1.84
CA ILE A 194 7.81 -11.30 3.03
C ILE A 194 8.95 -11.73 3.98
N ARG A 195 9.48 -10.78 4.75
CA ARG A 195 10.53 -11.00 5.76
C ARG A 195 9.92 -11.63 7.02
N GLU A 196 10.72 -12.40 7.75
CA GLU A 196 10.33 -12.96 9.05
C GLU A 196 9.97 -11.90 10.10
N THR A 197 10.41 -10.66 9.91
CA THR A 197 10.08 -9.52 10.77
C THR A 197 8.68 -8.98 10.55
N ALA A 198 7.98 -9.40 9.49
CA ALA A 198 6.63 -8.94 9.19
C ALA A 198 5.64 -9.44 10.24
N THR A 199 4.72 -8.57 10.66
CA THR A 199 3.70 -8.85 11.69
C THR A 199 2.28 -8.71 11.18
N GLY A 200 2.06 -7.95 10.10
CA GLY A 200 0.75 -7.77 9.49
C GLY A 200 0.84 -7.13 8.11
N ILE A 201 -0.34 -6.83 7.57
CA ILE A 201 -0.50 -6.03 6.38
C ILE A 201 -1.52 -4.91 6.62
N THR A 202 -1.32 -3.79 5.94
CA THR A 202 -2.33 -2.73 5.81
C THR A 202 -2.72 -2.65 4.34
N VAL A 203 -4.02 -2.74 4.05
CA VAL A 203 -4.54 -2.75 2.67
C VAL A 203 -5.31 -1.47 2.42
N PHE A 204 -4.95 -0.76 1.35
CA PHE A 204 -5.48 0.56 1.02
C PHE A 204 -6.36 0.51 -0.23
N ALA A 205 -7.43 1.29 -0.16
CA ALA A 205 -8.25 1.68 -1.29
C ALA A 205 -7.80 3.07 -1.80
N PRO A 206 -8.07 3.40 -3.08
CA PRO A 206 -7.63 4.65 -3.69
C PRO A 206 -8.34 5.89 -3.13
N ASP A 207 -9.44 5.73 -2.38
CA ASP A 207 -10.17 6.80 -1.69
C ASP A 207 -9.57 7.15 -0.31
N GLY A 208 -8.44 6.53 0.05
CA GLY A 208 -7.74 6.75 1.32
C GLY A 208 -8.23 5.89 2.48
N TRP A 209 -9.22 5.02 2.25
CA TRP A 209 -9.59 4.01 3.24
C TRP A 209 -8.48 2.95 3.37
N ALA A 210 -8.21 2.48 4.60
CA ALA A 210 -7.23 1.45 4.87
C ALA A 210 -7.66 0.48 5.97
N GLN A 211 -7.19 -0.76 5.93
CA GLN A 211 -7.45 -1.72 7.00
C GLN A 211 -6.25 -2.59 7.31
N TYR A 212 -5.96 -2.69 8.60
CA TYR A 212 -4.91 -3.55 9.13
C TYR A 212 -5.43 -4.98 9.36
N HIS A 213 -4.55 -5.93 9.04
CA HIS A 213 -4.75 -7.37 9.22
C HIS A 213 -3.45 -8.00 9.77
N PRO A 214 -3.46 -8.62 10.96
CA PRO A 214 -2.28 -9.34 11.44
C PRO A 214 -1.95 -10.54 10.54
N LEU A 215 -0.69 -10.96 10.52
CA LEU A 215 -0.31 -12.15 9.77
C LEU A 215 -0.89 -13.42 10.38
N TYR A 216 -0.96 -13.50 11.71
CA TYR A 216 -1.41 -14.69 12.43
C TYR A 216 -2.60 -14.36 13.33
N GLU A 217 -3.25 -15.41 13.82
CA GLU A 217 -4.42 -15.29 14.68
C GLU A 217 -4.16 -14.36 15.87
N ASP A 218 -5.01 -13.35 16.00
CA ASP A 218 -5.02 -12.40 17.11
C ASP A 218 -6.24 -12.66 18.00
N SER A 219 -6.03 -12.52 19.30
CA SER A 219 -7.06 -12.64 20.34
C SER A 219 -8.17 -11.59 20.23
N ASP A 220 -7.92 -10.46 19.57
CA ASP A 220 -8.96 -9.49 19.27
C ASP A 220 -9.88 -10.04 18.16
N PRO A 221 -11.19 -10.17 18.42
CA PRO A 221 -12.13 -10.68 17.42
C PRO A 221 -12.23 -9.81 16.17
N LEU A 222 -11.77 -8.56 16.21
CA LEU A 222 -11.85 -7.60 15.10
C LEU A 222 -10.60 -7.61 14.22
N MET A 223 -9.60 -8.42 14.57
CA MET A 223 -8.35 -8.55 13.83
C MET A 223 -8.36 -9.84 13.02
N TYR A 224 -8.67 -9.71 11.73
CA TYR A 224 -8.71 -10.82 10.76
C TYR A 224 -7.31 -11.15 10.29
N HIS A 225 -6.90 -12.41 10.47
CA HIS A 225 -5.54 -12.85 10.19
C HIS A 225 -5.35 -13.28 8.73
N VAL A 226 -4.14 -13.13 8.21
CA VAL A 226 -3.79 -13.53 6.83
C VAL A 226 -3.51 -15.02 6.72
N TYR A 227 -2.58 -15.54 7.54
CA TYR A 227 -2.16 -16.94 7.56
C TYR A 227 -3.00 -17.74 8.54
N GLY A 228 -3.66 -18.77 8.02
CA GLY A 228 -4.54 -19.62 8.79
C GLY A 228 -5.70 -20.08 7.94
N GLN A 229 -6.60 -20.78 8.60
CA GLN A 229 -7.85 -21.25 8.02
C GLN A 229 -8.97 -20.74 8.92
N TYR A 230 -10.02 -20.23 8.29
CA TYR A 230 -11.21 -19.79 8.98
C TYR A 230 -12.14 -21.00 9.17
N PRO A 231 -12.94 -21.01 10.27
CA PRO A 231 -13.89 -22.09 10.50
C PRO A 231 -14.87 -22.20 9.33
N GLN A 232 -15.16 -23.44 8.94
CA GLN A 232 -16.18 -23.70 7.92
C GLN A 232 -17.54 -23.21 8.44
N VAL A 233 -18.32 -22.58 7.56
CA VAL A 233 -19.60 -21.96 7.91
C VAL A 233 -20.79 -22.85 7.55
N GLU A 234 -21.82 -22.79 8.38
CA GLU A 234 -23.15 -23.34 8.06
C GLU A 234 -23.94 -22.30 7.27
N PHE A 235 -24.79 -22.77 6.36
CA PHE A 235 -25.76 -21.94 5.66
C PHE A 235 -26.92 -21.63 6.61
N TYR A 236 -27.02 -20.40 7.05
CA TYR A 236 -28.16 -19.91 7.83
C TYR A 236 -29.23 -19.39 6.87
N TYR A 237 -30.45 -19.94 6.93
CA TYR A 237 -31.59 -19.48 6.13
C TYR A 237 -32.83 -19.25 6.99
N ASN A 238 -33.55 -18.17 6.72
CA ASN A 238 -34.87 -17.92 7.26
C ASN A 238 -35.69 -17.04 6.29
N GLU A 239 -36.95 -17.41 6.04
CA GLU A 239 -37.85 -16.66 5.14
C GLU A 239 -38.07 -15.21 5.59
N GLN A 240 -38.06 -14.94 6.91
CA GLN A 240 -38.18 -13.58 7.44
C GLN A 240 -36.99 -12.71 7.04
N ALA A 241 -35.78 -13.30 6.96
CA ALA A 241 -34.55 -12.60 6.65
C ALA A 241 -34.36 -12.38 5.14
N ASP A 242 -35.05 -13.14 4.30
CA ASP A 242 -34.82 -13.19 2.86
C ASP A 242 -35.43 -11.98 2.12
N VAL A 243 -34.56 -11.10 1.60
CA VAL A 243 -34.96 -9.90 0.84
C VAL A 243 -35.71 -10.24 -0.46
N GLY A 244 -35.56 -11.46 -0.98
CA GLY A 244 -36.28 -11.94 -2.16
C GLY A 244 -37.72 -12.39 -1.85
N ILE A 245 -38.06 -12.57 -0.57
CA ILE A 245 -39.36 -13.08 -0.11
C ILE A 245 -40.11 -12.06 0.75
N THR A 246 -39.40 -11.33 1.61
CA THR A 246 -39.95 -10.41 2.59
C THR A 246 -39.42 -8.99 2.33
N ASP A 247 -40.32 -8.01 2.20
CA ASP A 247 -39.94 -6.59 1.95
C ASP A 247 -39.06 -5.99 3.08
N GLU A 248 -39.17 -6.54 4.28
CA GLU A 248 -38.39 -6.17 5.48
C GLU A 248 -37.19 -7.11 5.72
N GLY A 249 -36.92 -8.02 4.79
CA GLY A 249 -35.74 -8.89 4.84
C GLY A 249 -34.44 -8.09 4.91
N TRP A 250 -33.39 -8.73 5.43
CA TRP A 250 -32.09 -8.09 5.64
C TRP A 250 -30.92 -8.88 5.05
N CYS A 251 -31.16 -10.09 4.54
CA CYS A 251 -30.14 -10.93 3.94
C CYS A 251 -30.48 -11.28 2.49
N ASP A 252 -29.53 -11.05 1.58
CA ASP A 252 -29.59 -11.51 0.20
C ASP A 252 -29.05 -12.94 0.06
N TYR A 253 -29.94 -13.86 -0.34
CA TYR A 253 -29.67 -15.28 -0.56
C TYR A 253 -29.48 -15.65 -2.04
N SER A 254 -29.40 -14.66 -2.94
CA SER A 254 -29.36 -14.89 -4.40
C SER A 254 -28.03 -15.43 -4.94
N ALA A 255 -27.05 -15.68 -4.07
CA ALA A 255 -25.75 -16.19 -4.50
C ALA A 255 -25.86 -17.55 -5.20
N PRO A 256 -25.23 -17.73 -6.38
CA PRO A 256 -25.24 -19.00 -7.08
C PRO A 256 -24.70 -20.14 -6.23
N GLY A 257 -25.36 -21.30 -6.27
CA GLY A 257 -24.96 -22.51 -5.53
C GLY A 257 -25.64 -22.70 -4.17
N LEU A 258 -26.39 -21.70 -3.69
CA LEU A 258 -27.16 -21.80 -2.46
C LEU A 258 -28.57 -22.35 -2.66
N GLU A 259 -29.06 -22.46 -3.90
CA GLU A 259 -30.46 -22.74 -4.21
C GLU A 259 -30.94 -24.11 -3.71
N ASN A 260 -30.00 -25.03 -3.46
CA ASN A 260 -30.28 -26.38 -3.00
C ASN A 260 -29.85 -26.61 -1.54
N LEU A 261 -29.27 -25.60 -0.88
CA LEU A 261 -28.88 -25.73 0.52
C LEU A 261 -30.08 -25.49 1.44
N VAL A 262 -30.14 -26.28 2.51
CA VAL A 262 -31.11 -26.10 3.59
C VAL A 262 -30.42 -25.42 4.76
N GLY A 263 -31.15 -24.57 5.49
CA GLY A 263 -30.66 -23.94 6.71
C GLY A 263 -30.04 -24.98 7.68
N GLY A 264 -28.80 -24.75 8.10
CA GLY A 264 -27.98 -25.63 8.94
C GLY A 264 -27.05 -26.59 8.15
N GLU A 265 -27.11 -26.61 6.82
CA GLU A 265 -26.16 -27.39 6.02
C GLU A 265 -24.82 -26.68 5.88
N PRO A 266 -23.68 -27.39 5.89
CA PRO A 266 -22.37 -26.78 5.72
C PRO A 266 -22.19 -26.22 4.31
N ILE A 267 -21.62 -25.02 4.20
CA ILE A 267 -21.12 -24.50 2.92
C ILE A 267 -19.73 -25.10 2.70
N HIS A 268 -19.58 -25.89 1.64
CA HIS A 268 -18.31 -26.56 1.34
C HIS A 268 -17.41 -25.64 0.51
N VAL A 269 -16.25 -25.28 1.07
CA VAL A 269 -15.19 -24.52 0.41
C VAL A 269 -13.98 -25.43 0.25
N GLU A 270 -13.53 -25.62 -1.00
CA GLU A 270 -12.35 -26.44 -1.27
C GLU A 270 -11.10 -25.77 -0.66
N ASN A 271 -10.32 -26.54 0.09
CA ASN A 271 -9.17 -26.05 0.86
C ASN A 271 -9.50 -25.07 2.00
N GLY A 272 -10.78 -24.99 2.39
CA GLY A 272 -11.26 -24.20 3.52
C GLY A 272 -11.29 -22.68 3.25
N LEU A 273 -11.84 -21.93 4.20
CA LEU A 273 -12.00 -20.48 4.07
C LEU A 273 -10.69 -19.77 4.38
N GLN A 274 -10.31 -18.82 3.53
CA GLN A 274 -9.06 -18.06 3.66
C GLN A 274 -9.32 -16.56 3.46
N MET A 275 -8.42 -15.72 3.96
CA MET A 275 -8.39 -14.32 3.55
C MET A 275 -7.93 -14.24 2.09
N MET A 276 -8.72 -13.59 1.25
CA MET A 276 -8.53 -13.61 -0.20
C MET A 276 -8.44 -12.20 -0.78
N LEU A 277 -7.58 -12.04 -1.78
CA LEU A 277 -7.63 -10.92 -2.70
C LEU A 277 -8.51 -11.34 -3.89
N ALA A 278 -9.79 -10.97 -3.82
CA ALA A 278 -10.78 -11.31 -4.82
C ALA A 278 -10.65 -10.40 -6.04
N TYR A 279 -10.84 -10.95 -7.23
CA TYR A 279 -11.08 -10.20 -8.47
C TYR A 279 -12.32 -10.70 -9.22
N VAL A 280 -12.98 -11.74 -8.71
CA VAL A 280 -14.27 -12.26 -9.20
C VAL A 280 -15.30 -12.23 -8.08
N ARG A 281 -16.54 -11.87 -8.40
CA ARG A 281 -17.73 -12.07 -7.56
C ARG A 281 -18.85 -12.66 -8.42
N ALA A 282 -19.48 -13.72 -7.90
CA ALA A 282 -20.56 -14.44 -8.58
C ALA A 282 -20.25 -14.80 -10.05
N GLY A 283 -19.01 -15.22 -10.32
CA GLY A 283 -18.55 -15.65 -11.65
C GLY A 283 -18.22 -14.53 -12.64
N SER A 284 -18.34 -13.26 -12.26
CA SER A 284 -17.93 -12.10 -13.07
C SER A 284 -16.80 -11.35 -12.40
N TYR A 285 -15.99 -10.61 -13.18
CA TYR A 285 -15.04 -9.68 -12.59
C TYR A 285 -15.75 -8.63 -11.73
N LEU A 286 -15.07 -8.19 -10.68
CA LEU A 286 -15.56 -7.11 -9.82
C LEU A 286 -15.81 -5.84 -10.64
N ASP A 287 -16.91 -5.16 -10.36
CA ASP A 287 -17.22 -3.86 -10.97
C ASP A 287 -16.14 -2.85 -10.59
N THR A 288 -15.56 -2.19 -11.59
CA THR A 288 -14.47 -1.23 -11.42
C THR A 288 -14.84 -0.16 -10.39
N GLY A 289 -13.92 0.11 -9.46
CA GLY A 289 -14.08 1.20 -8.50
C GLY A 289 -14.14 2.56 -9.18
N GLU A 290 -15.03 3.44 -8.73
CA GLU A 290 -15.10 4.83 -9.19
C GLU A 290 -15.51 5.78 -8.06
N LEU A 291 -15.19 7.06 -8.19
CA LEU A 291 -15.74 8.11 -7.32
C LEU A 291 -17.04 8.63 -7.91
N THR A 292 -18.10 8.52 -7.13
CA THR A 292 -19.38 9.17 -7.45
C THR A 292 -19.26 10.69 -7.39
N GLU A 293 -20.25 11.41 -7.94
CA GLU A 293 -20.33 12.88 -7.80
C GLU A 293 -20.33 13.36 -6.33
N ALA A 294 -20.67 12.48 -5.39
CA ALA A 294 -20.63 12.74 -3.96
C ALA A 294 -19.27 12.42 -3.30
N ASN A 295 -18.23 12.15 -4.10
CA ASN A 295 -16.90 11.73 -3.63
C ASN A 295 -16.94 10.48 -2.74
N LYS A 296 -17.81 9.52 -3.09
CA LYS A 296 -17.87 8.21 -2.43
C LYS A 296 -17.42 7.13 -3.39
N LEU A 297 -16.62 6.20 -2.89
CA LEU A 297 -16.24 4.99 -3.60
C LEU A 297 -17.48 4.14 -3.91
N ASP A 298 -17.74 3.97 -5.20
CA ASP A 298 -18.63 2.96 -5.75
C ASP A 298 -17.83 1.88 -6.48
N GLY A 299 -18.44 0.71 -6.72
CA GLY A 299 -17.74 -0.47 -7.24
C GLY A 299 -16.83 -1.14 -6.21
N GLU A 300 -16.23 -2.27 -6.54
CA GLU A 300 -15.39 -3.03 -5.61
C GLU A 300 -14.11 -3.58 -6.23
N GLY A 301 -13.93 -3.40 -7.54
CA GLY A 301 -12.78 -3.84 -8.32
C GLY A 301 -11.69 -2.77 -8.47
N PRO A 302 -10.53 -3.15 -9.02
CA PRO A 302 -10.24 -4.43 -9.67
C PRO A 302 -10.00 -5.56 -8.68
N PHE A 303 -9.67 -5.22 -7.43
CA PHE A 303 -9.48 -6.17 -6.34
C PHE A 303 -10.26 -5.79 -5.11
N ARG A 304 -10.70 -6.79 -4.35
CA ARG A 304 -11.27 -6.62 -3.02
C ARG A 304 -10.54 -7.54 -2.05
N LEU A 305 -10.07 -7.02 -0.93
CA LEU A 305 -9.63 -7.88 0.17
C LEU A 305 -10.87 -8.38 0.91
N VAL A 306 -11.01 -9.70 1.05
CA VAL A 306 -12.19 -10.32 1.64
C VAL A 306 -11.78 -11.28 2.76
N PRO A 307 -12.00 -10.91 4.03
CA PRO A 307 -11.91 -11.85 5.14
C PRO A 307 -13.20 -12.67 5.31
N PRO A 308 -13.11 -13.99 5.59
CA PRO A 308 -14.23 -14.78 6.12
C PRO A 308 -14.56 -14.37 7.56
N GLN A 309 -15.72 -14.80 8.08
CA GLN A 309 -16.03 -14.67 9.50
C GLN A 309 -15.06 -15.50 10.36
N LYS A 310 -14.47 -14.89 11.40
CA LYS A 310 -13.70 -15.59 12.44
C LYS A 310 -14.62 -16.38 13.36
N ASN A 311 -15.77 -15.81 13.70
CA ASN A 311 -16.80 -16.41 14.55
C ASN A 311 -18.11 -16.52 13.76
N PRO A 312 -18.31 -17.60 12.98
CA PRO A 312 -19.47 -17.75 12.12
C PRO A 312 -20.78 -17.64 12.88
N GLY A 313 -21.72 -16.90 12.31
CA GLY A 313 -23.07 -16.72 12.83
C GLY A 313 -24.08 -16.52 11.72
N PRO A 314 -25.38 -16.45 12.07
CA PRO A 314 -26.41 -16.10 11.10
C PRO A 314 -26.28 -14.65 10.61
N PRO A 315 -26.96 -14.28 9.51
CA PRO A 315 -27.15 -12.88 9.16
C PRO A 315 -27.94 -12.16 10.25
N ASP A 316 -27.60 -10.91 10.54
CA ASP A 316 -28.25 -10.07 11.53
C ASP A 316 -28.84 -8.81 10.91
N GLN A 317 -29.90 -8.30 11.54
CA GLN A 317 -30.51 -7.06 11.09
C GLN A 317 -29.51 -5.89 11.26
N ARG A 318 -29.57 -4.89 10.38
CA ARG A 318 -28.70 -3.71 10.48
C ARG A 318 -28.97 -2.90 11.75
N LEU A 319 -27.93 -2.28 12.32
CA LEU A 319 -28.06 -1.41 13.51
C LEU A 319 -29.12 -0.31 13.33
N SER A 320 -29.25 0.21 12.11
CA SER A 320 -30.15 1.33 11.80
C SER A 320 -31.57 0.90 11.41
N ALA A 321 -31.96 -0.36 11.57
CA ALA A 321 -33.33 -0.79 11.29
C ALA A 321 -34.28 -0.32 12.39
N ASP A 322 -35.49 0.10 11.96
CA ASP A 322 -36.54 0.55 12.86
C ASP A 322 -37.12 -0.60 13.71
N ASP A 323 -37.08 -1.82 13.18
CA ASP A 323 -37.52 -3.04 13.86
C ASP A 323 -36.34 -3.99 14.13
N GLN A 324 -36.24 -4.42 15.39
CA GLN A 324 -35.26 -5.38 15.89
C GLN A 324 -35.96 -6.60 16.53
N GLU A 325 -37.30 -6.69 16.51
CA GLU A 325 -38.04 -7.85 17.02
C GLU A 325 -38.11 -8.96 15.96
N VAL A 326 -36.94 -9.38 15.46
CA VAL A 326 -36.78 -10.35 14.37
C VAL A 326 -36.02 -11.60 14.82
N ILE A 327 -35.98 -12.64 13.99
CA ILE A 327 -35.30 -13.91 14.34
C ILE A 327 -33.81 -13.72 14.68
N TRP A 328 -33.14 -12.79 13.99
CA TRP A 328 -31.73 -12.44 14.19
C TRP A 328 -31.57 -10.91 14.26
N PRO A 329 -31.76 -10.30 15.45
CA PRO A 329 -31.58 -8.86 15.63
C PRO A 329 -30.11 -8.48 15.51
N PHE A 330 -29.84 -7.18 15.31
CA PHE A 330 -28.48 -6.63 15.34
C PHE A 330 -27.74 -7.05 16.62
N GLY A 331 -26.53 -7.58 16.47
CA GLY A 331 -25.66 -7.90 17.59
C GLY A 331 -24.31 -7.21 17.46
N GLU A 332 -23.96 -6.32 18.39
CA GLU A 332 -22.66 -5.60 18.36
C GLU A 332 -21.45 -6.54 18.45
N ASP A 333 -21.61 -7.69 19.11
CA ASP A 333 -20.58 -8.73 19.23
C ASP A 333 -20.58 -9.73 18.07
N MET A 334 -21.46 -9.57 17.07
CA MET A 334 -21.49 -10.43 15.88
C MET A 334 -20.32 -10.12 14.95
N ASP A 335 -19.94 -11.11 14.14
CA ASP A 335 -18.81 -11.01 13.23
C ASP A 335 -19.21 -10.32 11.92
N HIS A 336 -19.03 -8.99 11.85
CA HIS A 336 -19.34 -8.17 10.67
C HIS A 336 -18.17 -8.10 9.66
N ASN A 337 -17.71 -9.25 9.16
CA ASN A 337 -16.57 -9.38 8.25
C ASN A 337 -16.61 -8.47 7.01
N ALA A 338 -17.79 -8.11 6.50
CA ALA A 338 -17.90 -7.22 5.34
C ALA A 338 -17.33 -5.82 5.59
N GLY A 339 -17.39 -5.34 6.85
CA GLY A 339 -16.83 -4.05 7.25
C GLY A 339 -15.29 -4.03 7.28
N PHE A 340 -14.66 -5.20 7.27
CA PHE A 340 -13.20 -5.38 7.23
C PHE A 340 -12.70 -5.72 5.83
N SER A 341 -13.57 -5.65 4.81
CA SER A 341 -13.19 -5.84 3.43
C SER A 341 -12.73 -4.52 2.80
N THR A 342 -11.53 -4.50 2.23
CA THR A 342 -11.05 -3.36 1.42
C THR A 342 -11.62 -3.44 0.02
N ARG A 343 -12.58 -2.58 -0.32
CA ARG A 343 -13.09 -2.45 -1.71
C ARG A 343 -12.06 -1.73 -2.57
N SER A 344 -11.96 -2.12 -3.84
CA SER A 344 -11.09 -1.48 -4.82
C SER A 344 -9.64 -1.36 -4.36
N ALA A 345 -9.15 -2.40 -3.68
CA ALA A 345 -7.81 -2.44 -3.12
C ALA A 345 -6.75 -2.30 -4.23
N THR A 346 -5.84 -1.36 -4.04
CA THR A 346 -4.72 -1.14 -4.99
C THR A 346 -3.35 -1.27 -4.35
N ILE A 347 -3.28 -1.29 -3.02
CA ILE A 347 -2.01 -1.32 -2.27
C ILE A 347 -2.10 -2.26 -1.06
N ILE A 348 -1.06 -3.07 -0.86
CA ILE A 348 -0.82 -3.87 0.34
C ILE A 348 0.55 -3.48 0.91
N ARG A 349 0.56 -2.78 2.05
CA ARG A 349 1.79 -2.54 2.82
C ARG A 349 2.01 -3.70 3.79
N VAL A 350 3.19 -4.30 3.75
CA VAL A 350 3.64 -5.35 4.67
C VAL A 350 4.41 -4.70 5.82
N GLU A 351 3.86 -4.84 7.02
CA GLU A 351 4.28 -4.12 8.22
C GLU A 351 5.17 -4.97 9.12
N PRO A 352 6.06 -4.37 9.94
CA PRO A 352 6.46 -2.96 9.88
C PRO A 352 7.41 -2.70 8.71
N LEU A 353 7.53 -1.45 8.26
CA LEU A 353 8.53 -1.09 7.25
C LEU A 353 9.97 -1.46 7.71
N PRO A 354 10.83 -1.98 6.81
CA PRO A 354 12.23 -2.22 7.12
C PRO A 354 12.95 -0.97 7.64
N LYS A 355 13.87 -1.16 8.59
CA LYS A 355 14.72 -0.06 9.09
C LYS A 355 15.42 0.65 7.93
N GLY A 356 15.40 1.98 7.96
CA GLY A 356 16.02 2.83 6.93
C GLY A 356 15.17 2.96 5.66
N THR A 357 13.94 2.44 5.67
CA THR A 357 13.00 2.61 4.57
C THR A 357 11.80 3.45 4.98
N THR A 358 11.12 4.00 3.97
CA THR A 358 9.89 4.78 4.10
C THR A 358 8.84 4.25 3.12
N ASP A 359 7.61 4.75 3.25
CA ASP A 359 6.55 4.54 2.27
C ASP A 359 7.01 4.93 0.86
N ILE A 360 6.53 4.17 -0.10
CA ILE A 360 6.79 4.43 -1.51
C ILE A 360 5.84 5.49 -2.05
N ASP A 361 6.11 5.97 -3.25
CA ASP A 361 5.18 6.89 -3.89
C ASP A 361 3.88 6.16 -4.27
N ILE A 362 2.84 6.37 -3.46
CA ILE A 362 1.57 5.65 -3.57
C ILE A 362 0.53 6.35 -4.46
N LEU A 363 0.77 7.61 -4.87
CA LEU A 363 -0.21 8.33 -5.70
C LEU A 363 -0.32 7.74 -7.11
N GLU A 364 0.79 7.23 -7.67
CA GLU A 364 0.74 6.47 -8.92
C GLU A 364 -0.03 5.15 -8.79
N ALA A 365 -0.19 4.63 -7.56
CA ALA A 365 -0.86 3.38 -7.24
C ALA A 365 -2.31 3.54 -6.75
N GLY A 366 -2.88 4.75 -6.86
CA GLY A 366 -4.30 5.01 -6.60
C GLY A 366 -5.18 4.60 -7.79
N TRP A 367 -5.93 5.55 -8.35
CA TRP A 367 -6.90 5.30 -9.43
C TRP A 367 -6.30 4.70 -10.71
N ASN A 368 -5.04 5.03 -11.05
CA ASN A 368 -4.37 4.43 -12.20
C ASN A 368 -4.26 2.89 -12.07
N TYR A 369 -4.13 2.36 -10.85
CA TYR A 369 -4.03 0.93 -10.62
C TYR A 369 -5.39 0.25 -10.61
N VAL A 370 -6.46 1.01 -10.32
CA VAL A 370 -7.82 0.58 -10.59
C VAL A 370 -8.00 0.36 -12.09
N ASP A 371 -7.68 1.38 -12.89
CA ASP A 371 -7.83 1.35 -14.35
C ASP A 371 -6.97 0.24 -15.01
N ASP A 372 -5.73 0.11 -14.57
CA ASP A 372 -4.78 -0.87 -15.09
C ASP A 372 -4.96 -2.29 -14.50
N SER A 373 -5.87 -2.47 -13.54
CA SER A 373 -6.05 -3.73 -12.80
C SER A 373 -4.74 -4.26 -12.19
N LYS A 374 -4.04 -3.40 -11.44
CA LYS A 374 -2.77 -3.69 -10.77
C LYS A 374 -2.88 -3.57 -9.26
N ILE A 375 -2.03 -4.31 -8.55
CA ILE A 375 -1.86 -4.17 -7.11
C ILE A 375 -0.39 -3.98 -6.77
N LEU A 376 -0.12 -3.01 -5.91
CA LEU A 376 1.19 -2.70 -5.35
C LEU A 376 1.35 -3.43 -4.02
N ILE A 377 2.45 -4.15 -3.85
CA ILE A 377 2.79 -4.78 -2.57
C ILE A 377 4.17 -4.27 -2.16
N TYR A 378 4.31 -3.69 -0.98
CA TYR A 378 5.56 -3.11 -0.52
C TYR A 378 5.79 -3.25 0.98
N GLY A 379 6.98 -2.90 1.46
CA GLY A 379 7.30 -2.89 2.89
C GLY A 379 8.29 -3.99 3.27
N ALA A 380 7.95 -4.83 4.26
CA ALA A 380 8.81 -5.91 4.74
C ALA A 380 8.94 -7.09 3.76
N LEU A 381 9.42 -6.84 2.55
CA LEU A 381 9.73 -7.85 1.54
C LEU A 381 11.22 -8.17 1.48
N ASP A 382 11.58 -9.30 0.88
CA ASP A 382 12.94 -9.60 0.45
C ASP A 382 13.43 -8.52 -0.52
N PRO A 383 14.45 -7.71 -0.16
CA PRO A 383 14.87 -6.57 -0.96
C PRO A 383 15.64 -6.97 -2.22
N LEU A 384 16.01 -8.25 -2.38
CA LEU A 384 16.92 -8.70 -3.44
C LEU A 384 16.44 -8.28 -4.84
N LYS A 385 15.15 -8.45 -5.16
CA LYS A 385 14.60 -8.08 -6.47
C LYS A 385 14.71 -6.57 -6.71
N THR A 386 14.37 -5.77 -5.71
CA THR A 386 14.46 -4.30 -5.77
C THR A 386 15.91 -3.84 -5.92
N ILE A 387 16.84 -4.41 -5.15
CA ILE A 387 18.27 -4.12 -5.24
C ILE A 387 18.81 -4.44 -6.65
N LEU A 388 18.51 -5.63 -7.18
CA LEU A 388 18.95 -6.02 -8.52
C LEU A 388 18.35 -5.13 -9.61
N GLY A 389 17.11 -4.67 -9.44
CA GLY A 389 16.48 -3.67 -10.29
C GLY A 389 17.28 -2.37 -10.33
N LYS A 390 17.60 -1.80 -9.17
CA LYS A 390 18.40 -0.56 -9.06
C LYS A 390 19.80 -0.72 -9.67
N LEU A 391 20.47 -1.84 -9.43
CA LEU A 391 21.77 -2.14 -10.04
C LEU A 391 21.69 -2.30 -11.56
N THR A 392 20.58 -2.84 -12.08
CA THR A 392 20.34 -2.96 -13.52
C THR A 392 20.12 -1.59 -14.15
N THR A 393 19.33 -0.72 -13.51
CA THR A 393 19.14 0.67 -13.96
C THR A 393 20.47 1.43 -13.99
N ALA A 394 21.28 1.32 -12.92
CA ALA A 394 22.61 1.92 -12.87
C ALA A 394 23.52 1.40 -14.00
N GLU A 395 23.49 0.09 -14.28
CA GLU A 395 24.19 -0.49 -15.42
C GLU A 395 23.74 0.13 -16.76
N GLN A 396 22.44 0.32 -16.98
CA GLN A 396 21.94 0.90 -18.22
C GLN A 396 22.35 2.36 -18.40
N ILE A 397 22.22 3.17 -17.35
CA ILE A 397 22.69 4.57 -17.37
C ILE A 397 24.16 4.60 -17.79
N ILE A 398 25.02 3.79 -17.17
CA ILE A 398 26.44 3.75 -17.54
C ILE A 398 26.63 3.35 -19.00
N LEU A 399 25.89 2.36 -19.51
CA LEU A 399 26.02 1.93 -20.90
C LEU A 399 25.65 3.06 -21.87
N GLU A 400 24.58 3.79 -21.57
CA GLU A 400 24.00 4.85 -22.41
C GLU A 400 24.75 6.19 -22.31
N SER A 401 25.37 6.51 -21.17
CA SER A 401 26.14 7.76 -20.99
C SER A 401 27.33 7.86 -21.94
N ASP A 402 27.62 9.07 -22.43
CA ASP A 402 28.81 9.33 -23.24
C ASP A 402 30.09 9.06 -22.42
N ILE A 403 31.19 8.72 -23.11
CA ILE A 403 32.49 8.62 -22.44
C ILE A 403 32.94 9.93 -21.78
N GLY A 404 32.45 11.07 -22.27
CA GLY A 404 32.69 12.39 -21.67
C GLY A 404 32.14 12.55 -20.25
N CYS A 405 31.19 11.71 -19.82
CA CYS A 405 30.68 11.70 -18.45
C CYS A 405 31.68 11.08 -17.45
N PHE A 406 32.80 10.54 -17.90
CA PHE A 406 33.78 9.81 -17.08
C PHE A 406 35.18 10.41 -17.25
N HIS A 407 36.01 10.28 -16.20
CA HIS A 407 37.42 10.69 -16.28
C HIS A 407 38.22 9.90 -17.34
N GLY A 408 37.77 8.69 -17.68
CA GLY A 408 38.32 7.94 -18.79
C GLY A 408 37.60 6.63 -19.09
N ARG A 409 38.01 5.97 -20.20
CA ARG A 409 37.45 4.68 -20.64
C ARG A 409 37.63 3.57 -19.61
N SER A 410 38.72 3.62 -18.85
CA SER A 410 39.00 2.67 -17.78
C SER A 410 37.97 2.80 -16.66
N ASP A 411 37.58 4.01 -16.28
CA ASP A 411 36.67 4.26 -15.15
C ASP A 411 35.25 3.81 -15.50
N LYS A 412 34.75 4.18 -16.70
CA LYS A 412 33.47 3.64 -17.22
C LYS A 412 33.44 2.11 -17.19
N LYS A 413 34.52 1.46 -17.65
CA LYS A 413 34.62 -0.01 -17.67
C LYS A 413 34.69 -0.61 -16.25
N ASN A 414 35.44 0.01 -15.35
CA ASN A 414 35.62 -0.47 -13.98
C ASN A 414 34.32 -0.36 -13.19
N LEU A 415 33.61 0.77 -13.33
CA LEU A 415 32.31 1.00 -12.73
C LEU A 415 31.30 -0.07 -13.17
N LEU A 416 31.15 -0.27 -14.48
CA LEU A 416 30.28 -1.29 -15.05
C LEU A 416 30.63 -2.70 -14.54
N GLN A 417 31.92 -3.04 -14.48
CA GLN A 417 32.37 -4.35 -14.00
C GLN A 417 32.11 -4.53 -12.50
N LYS A 418 32.23 -3.46 -11.70
CA LYS A 418 31.97 -3.48 -10.26
C LYS A 418 30.49 -3.75 -10.00
N ILE A 419 29.58 -3.05 -10.66
CA ILE A 419 28.14 -3.27 -10.56
C ILE A 419 27.77 -4.72 -10.91
N LYS A 420 28.27 -5.24 -12.04
CA LYS A 420 28.05 -6.65 -12.43
C LYS A 420 28.56 -7.65 -11.40
N THR A 421 29.65 -7.33 -10.71
CA THR A 421 30.22 -8.18 -9.67
C THR A 421 29.37 -8.18 -8.41
N ILE A 422 28.81 -7.01 -8.04
CA ILE A 422 27.86 -6.87 -6.94
C ILE A 422 26.60 -7.68 -7.25
N SER A 423 25.96 -7.47 -8.41
CA SER A 423 24.75 -8.21 -8.80
C SER A 423 24.97 -9.72 -8.74
N LYS A 424 26.08 -10.22 -9.31
CA LYS A 424 26.43 -11.64 -9.27
C LYS A 424 26.71 -12.16 -7.85
N SER A 425 27.18 -11.31 -6.95
CA SER A 425 27.42 -11.70 -5.56
C SER A 425 26.10 -11.85 -4.82
N LEU A 426 25.16 -10.92 -5.01
CA LEU A 426 23.79 -10.97 -4.48
C LEU A 426 23.02 -12.20 -5.00
N GLU A 427 23.06 -12.46 -6.31
CA GLU A 427 22.43 -13.65 -6.93
C GLU A 427 22.95 -14.98 -6.36
N LYS A 428 24.16 -14.98 -5.80
CA LYS A 428 24.78 -16.15 -5.17
C LYS A 428 24.61 -16.22 -3.65
N GLY A 429 23.90 -15.26 -3.06
CA GLY A 429 23.76 -15.13 -1.60
C GLY A 429 25.07 -14.76 -0.89
N HIS A 430 26.03 -14.14 -1.59
CA HIS A 430 27.29 -13.66 -0.99
C HIS A 430 27.10 -12.26 -0.38
N GLU A 431 26.18 -12.13 0.56
CA GLU A 431 25.69 -10.85 1.09
C GLU A 431 26.80 -9.94 1.61
N GLN A 432 27.69 -10.44 2.47
CA GLN A 432 28.79 -9.65 3.03
C GLN A 432 29.78 -9.14 1.97
N ALA A 433 29.98 -9.90 0.90
CA ALA A 433 30.87 -9.48 -0.18
C ALA A 433 30.22 -8.37 -1.02
N ALA A 434 28.92 -8.50 -1.32
CA ALA A 434 28.15 -7.47 -2.00
C ALA A 434 28.09 -6.18 -1.16
N ALA A 435 27.86 -6.32 0.14
CA ALA A 435 27.86 -5.24 1.11
C ALA A 435 29.11 -4.38 1.06
N HIS A 436 30.27 -5.02 1.26
CA HIS A 436 31.56 -4.34 1.20
C HIS A 436 31.80 -3.69 -0.16
N GLN A 437 31.33 -4.30 -1.25
CA GLN A 437 31.49 -3.75 -2.59
C GLN A 437 30.61 -2.54 -2.87
N LEU A 438 29.39 -2.48 -2.32
CA LEU A 438 28.49 -1.31 -2.40
C LEU A 438 29.10 -0.12 -1.66
N GLU A 439 29.57 -0.32 -0.42
CA GLU A 439 30.29 0.71 0.34
C GLU A 439 31.54 1.19 -0.41
N SER A 440 32.31 0.23 -0.90
CA SER A 440 33.49 0.46 -1.74
C SER A 440 33.12 0.92 -3.16
N LEU A 441 31.87 1.21 -3.47
CA LEU A 441 31.51 1.88 -4.71
C LEU A 441 31.08 3.31 -4.45
N LEU A 442 30.36 3.57 -3.36
CA LEU A 442 29.87 4.92 -3.03
C LEU A 442 31.00 5.96 -2.95
N TRP A 443 32.13 5.65 -2.29
CA TRP A 443 33.32 6.53 -2.24
C TRP A 443 34.01 6.82 -3.60
N LYS A 444 33.49 6.27 -4.70
CA LYS A 444 33.99 6.48 -6.08
C LYS A 444 33.03 7.30 -6.93
N ILE A 445 31.88 7.68 -6.38
CA ILE A 445 30.79 8.35 -7.09
C ILE A 445 30.06 9.34 -6.18
N ASP A 446 30.71 9.89 -5.14
CA ASP A 446 30.07 10.70 -4.11
C ASP A 446 30.39 12.21 -4.18
N GLY A 447 31.36 12.64 -4.98
CA GLY A 447 31.83 14.03 -4.99
C GLY A 447 30.72 15.06 -5.24
N CYS A 448 29.85 14.83 -6.22
CA CYS A 448 28.74 15.73 -6.55
C CYS A 448 27.67 15.78 -5.45
N VAL A 449 27.41 14.66 -4.77
CA VAL A 449 26.44 14.63 -3.67
C VAL A 449 27.00 15.29 -2.41
N THR A 450 28.30 15.12 -2.14
CA THR A 450 28.94 15.60 -0.90
C THR A 450 29.54 17.01 -1.01
N ALA A 451 29.92 17.44 -2.21
CA ALA A 451 30.65 18.68 -2.45
C ALA A 451 30.19 19.46 -3.69
N SER A 452 29.07 19.07 -4.31
CA SER A 452 28.48 19.70 -5.50
C SER A 452 29.40 19.76 -6.72
N LYS A 453 30.42 18.91 -6.77
CA LYS A 453 31.33 18.72 -7.92
C LYS A 453 32.04 17.37 -7.82
N PRO A 454 32.45 16.75 -8.94
CA PRO A 454 33.23 15.52 -8.89
C PRO A 454 34.57 15.75 -8.18
N ASP A 455 35.00 14.78 -7.39
CA ASP A 455 36.30 14.78 -6.76
C ASP A 455 37.37 14.09 -7.64
N ALA A 456 38.63 14.10 -7.20
CA ALA A 456 39.73 13.51 -7.99
C ALA A 456 39.81 11.97 -7.94
N ASN A 457 39.09 11.36 -7.00
CA ASN A 457 39.03 9.93 -6.75
C ASN A 457 37.81 9.26 -7.41
N ASP A 458 36.82 10.07 -7.81
CA ASP A 458 35.64 9.67 -8.55
C ASP A 458 35.95 9.01 -9.89
N TRP A 459 35.00 8.19 -10.34
CA TRP A 459 35.02 7.56 -11.66
C TRP A 459 34.16 8.32 -12.70
N ILE A 460 33.22 9.14 -12.23
CA ILE A 460 32.28 9.90 -13.04
C ILE A 460 32.62 11.39 -12.88
N SER A 461 32.77 12.10 -13.99
CA SER A 461 33.14 13.52 -14.05
C SER A 461 31.97 14.46 -14.36
N ASP A 462 30.80 13.91 -14.65
CA ASP A 462 29.56 14.64 -14.88
C ASP A 462 28.63 14.50 -13.66
N CYS A 463 28.13 15.60 -13.11
CA CYS A 463 27.37 15.55 -11.86
C CYS A 463 25.98 14.97 -12.00
N ASP A 464 25.31 15.18 -13.12
CA ASP A 464 23.97 14.64 -13.33
C ASP A 464 24.04 13.11 -13.37
N THR A 465 24.93 12.59 -14.22
CA THR A 465 25.23 11.14 -14.32
C THR A 465 25.69 10.57 -12.98
N GLN A 466 26.56 11.28 -12.25
CA GLN A 466 27.09 10.80 -10.98
C GLN A 466 25.99 10.70 -9.92
N SER A 467 25.14 11.72 -9.81
CA SER A 467 24.10 11.79 -8.79
C SER A 467 23.05 10.70 -9.02
N GLU A 468 22.64 10.49 -10.26
CA GLU A 468 21.67 9.44 -10.62
C GLU A 468 22.18 8.04 -10.25
N ILE A 469 23.44 7.72 -10.60
CA ILE A 469 24.04 6.44 -10.25
C ILE A 469 24.29 6.33 -8.74
N TYR A 470 24.76 7.39 -8.08
CA TYR A 470 24.99 7.41 -6.64
C TYR A 470 23.74 7.01 -5.87
N TRP A 471 22.60 7.63 -6.16
CA TRP A 471 21.35 7.37 -5.43
C TRP A 471 20.87 5.93 -5.64
N LEU A 472 20.95 5.38 -6.84
CA LEU A 472 20.62 3.96 -7.09
C LEU A 472 21.51 3.01 -6.27
N ILE A 473 22.81 3.29 -6.17
CA ILE A 473 23.75 2.48 -5.38
C ILE A 473 23.55 2.70 -3.88
N HIS A 474 23.24 3.92 -3.46
CA HIS A 474 22.96 4.29 -2.09
C HIS A 474 21.73 3.54 -1.59
N GLU A 475 20.62 3.62 -2.31
CA GLU A 475 19.40 2.88 -1.99
C GLU A 475 19.63 1.37 -1.96
N ALA A 476 20.36 0.80 -2.93
CA ALA A 476 20.74 -0.61 -2.90
C ALA A 476 21.51 -0.99 -1.63
N ARG A 477 22.34 -0.07 -1.12
CA ARG A 477 23.08 -0.23 0.13
C ARG A 477 22.16 -0.14 1.35
N ILE A 478 21.24 0.82 1.40
CA ILE A 478 20.27 0.97 2.49
C ILE A 478 19.34 -0.25 2.58
N LEU A 479 18.74 -0.68 1.45
CA LEU A 479 17.81 -1.79 1.37
C LEU A 479 18.38 -3.13 1.84
N ARG A 480 19.70 -3.32 1.69
CA ARG A 480 20.39 -4.53 2.16
C ARG A 480 20.52 -4.59 3.69
N GLY A 481 20.48 -3.45 4.39
CA GLY A 481 20.23 -3.42 5.83
C GLY A 481 21.39 -3.70 6.78
N ASP A 482 22.66 -3.50 6.38
CA ASP A 482 23.76 -3.46 7.37
C ASP A 482 23.97 -2.01 7.86
N PHE A 483 23.36 -1.67 8.99
CA PHE A 483 23.62 -0.43 9.73
C PHE A 483 24.05 -0.72 11.16
#